data_AF-A0A3Q0R166-F1
#
_entry.id   AF-A0A3Q0R166-F1
#
_cell.length_a   1.000
_cell.length_b   1.000
_cell.length_c   1.000
_cell.angle_alpha   90.00
_cell.angle_beta   90.00
_cell.angle_gamma   90.00
#
_symmetry.space_group_name_H-M   'P 1'
#
loop_
_entity.id
_entity.type
_entity.pdbx_description
1 polymer ?
#
loop_
_entity_poly.entity_id
_entity_poly.type
_entity_poly.pdbx_seq_one_letter_code
_entity_poly.pdbx_strand_id
1 'polypeptide(L)' 'FTWTVWCDIRLNQAPSEVKRPGETVKISCVTSGYTMTSFTIY' A
#
# COMPACT_ATOMS: atom_id res chain seq x y z
N PHE A 1 -28.93 -18.65 9.92
CA PHE A 1 -27.47 -18.80 9.79
C PHE A 1 -26.94 -17.62 9.00
N THR A 2 -26.48 -16.57 9.69
CA THR A 2 -25.89 -15.38 9.08
C THR A 2 -24.37 -15.55 9.08
N TRP A 3 -23.78 -15.70 7.89
CA TRP A 3 -22.33 -15.77 7.74
C TRP A 3 -21.76 -14.35 7.78
N THR A 4 -21.03 -14.02 8.84
CA THR A 4 -20.30 -12.76 8.93
C THR A 4 -19.04 -12.85 8.08
N VAL A 5 -18.89 -11.95 7.12
CA VAL A 5 -17.66 -11.81 6.33
C VAL A 5 -16.74 -10.82 7.03
N TRP A 6 -15.55 -11.28 7.41
CA TRP A 6 -14.51 -10.43 7.97
C TRP A 6 -13.54 -10.02 6.85
N CYS A 7 -13.28 -8.72 6.71
CA CYS A 7 -12.26 -8.19 5.82
C CYS A 7 -11.25 -7.39 6.66
N ASP A 8 -9.97 -7.63 6.41
CA ASP A 8 -8.85 -6.99 7.08
C ASP A 8 -8.04 -6.20 6.04
N ILE A 9 -7.85 -4.91 6.26
CA ILE A 9 -7.08 -4.03 5.38
C ILE A 9 -5.70 -3.88 5.99
N ARG A 10 -4.69 -4.57 5.43
CA ARG A 10 -3.30 -4.47 5.87
C ARG A 10 -2.53 -3.55 4.96
N LEU A 11 -1.90 -2.53 5.55
CA LEU A 11 -0.92 -1.70 4.85
C LEU A 11 0.48 -2.25 5.14
N ASN A 12 1.16 -2.79 4.12
CA ASN A 12 2.55 -3.21 4.22
C ASN A 12 3.44 -2.21 3.48
N GLN A 13 4.20 -1.42 4.25
CA GLN A 13 5.10 -0.40 3.74
C GLN A 13 6.53 -0.68 4.17
N ALA A 14 7.48 -0.30 3.31
CA ALA A 14 8.89 -0.28 3.68
C ALA A 14 9.13 0.72 4.83
N PRO A 15 10.11 0.44 5.72
CA PRO A 15 10.49 1.38 6.76
C PRO A 15 10.98 2.72 6.17
N SER A 16 10.88 3.78 6.97
CA SER A 16 11.37 5.12 6.59
C SER A 16 12.86 5.08 6.29
N GLU A 17 13.26 5.65 5.15
CA GLU A 17 14.65 5.75 4.72
C GLU A 17 15.09 7.22 4.76
N VAL A 18 16.20 7.49 5.44
CA VAL A 18 16.83 8.82 5.45
C VAL A 18 18.04 8.79 4.53
N LYS A 19 18.01 9.61 3.48
CA LYS A 19 19.09 9.74 2.48
C LYS A 19 19.68 11.13 2.44
N ARG A 20 20.85 11.25 1.81
CA ARG A 20 21.51 12.55 1.60
C ARG A 20 20.79 13.34 0.50
N PRO A 21 20.84 14.68 0.54
CA PRO A 21 20.33 15.49 -0.56
C PRO A 21 21.00 15.11 -1.89
N GLY A 22 20.21 14.88 -2.94
CA GLY A 22 20.69 14.45 -4.26
C GLY A 22 20.61 12.95 -4.52
N GLU A 23 20.34 12.13 -3.50
CA GLU A 23 20.10 10.69 -3.66
C GLU A 23 18.61 10.40 -3.88
N THR A 24 18.31 9.38 -4.68
CA THR A 24 16.91 8.97 -4.93
C THR A 24 16.38 8.11 -3.79
N VAL A 25 15.21 8.49 -3.28
CA VAL A 25 14.41 7.69 -2.36
C VAL A 25 13.38 6.89 -3.16
N LYS A 26 13.27 5.59 -2.88
CA LYS A 26 12.25 4.73 -3.49
C LYS A 26 11.13 4.49 -2.48
N ILE A 27 9.92 4.89 -2.83
CA ILE A 27 8.71 4.66 -2.03
C ILE A 27 7.93 3.50 -2.66
N SER A 28 7.47 2.55 -1.84
CA SER A 28 6.67 1.40 -2.32
C SER A 28 5.61 0.98 -1.31
N CYS A 29 4.48 0.51 -1.82
CA CYS A 29 3.35 -0.02 -1.05
C CYS A 29 2.63 -1.09 -1.88
N VAL A 30 2.19 -2.17 -1.25
CA VAL A 30 1.42 -3.25 -1.90
C VAL A 30 -0.03 -3.19 -1.41
N THR A 31 -0.98 -3.16 -2.34
CA THR A 31 -2.42 -3.19 -2.03
C THR A 31 -2.93 -4.63 -1.95
N SER A 32 -3.68 -4.95 -0.89
CA SER A 32 -4.32 -6.25 -0.72
C SER A 32 -5.79 -6.22 -1.14
N GLY A 33 -6.27 -7.25 -1.84
CA GLY A 33 -7.70 -7.45 -2.09
C GLY A 33 -8.32 -6.56 -3.18
N TYR A 34 -7.53 -5.70 -3.83
CA TYR A 34 -7.97 -4.82 -4.91
C TYR A 34 -6.84 -4.59 -5.92
N THR A 35 -7.18 -4.66 -7.21
CA THR A 35 -6.25 -4.32 -8.30
C THR A 35 -6.38 -2.84 -8.60
N MET A 36 -5.30 -2.08 -8.39
CA MET A 36 -5.29 -0.65 -8.70
C MET A 36 -5.49 -0.44 -10.20
N THR A 37 -6.60 0.20 -10.58
CA THR A 37 -6.86 0.61 -11.97
C THR A 37 -6.51 2.07 -12.18
N SER A 38 -6.24 2.47 -13.43
CA SER A 38 -5.87 3.85 -13.78
C SER A 38 -6.90 4.91 -13.38
N PHE A 39 -8.17 4.53 -13.15
CA PHE A 39 -9.24 5.44 -12.73
C PHE A 39 -9.16 5.86 -11.25
N THR A 40 -8.41 5.14 -10.42
CA THR A 40 -8.41 5.29 -8.95
C THR A 40 -7.13 5.94 -8.42
N ILE A 41 -6.19 6.27 -9.31
CA ILE A 41 -4.91 6.90 -8.99
C ILE A 41 -5.04 8.40 -9.31
N TYR A 42 -5.60 9.17 -8.37
CA TYR A 42 -5.52 10.64 -8.36
C TYR A 42 -4.57 11.10 -7.27
#